data_AF-A0AA97CY84-F1
#
_entry.id   AF-A0AA97CY84-F1
#
_cell.length_a   1.000
_cell.length_b   1.000
_cell.length_c   1.000
_cell.angle_alpha   90.00
_cell.angle_beta   90.00
_cell.angle_gamma   90.00
#
_symmetry.space_group_name_H-M   'P 1'
#
loop_
_entity.id
_entity.type
_entity.pdbx_description
1 polymer ?
#
loop_
_entity_poly.entity_id
_entity_poly.type
_entity_poly.pdbx_seq_one_letter_code
_entity_poly.pdbx_strand_id
1 'polypeptide(L)'
;MQWIAVLAAIGWSFLQVFMLFIATQCVFALVELRSKTENIYQKLLSRSIILLFYSLFILPLISLGVFYYQVINITSWSELLPAVWVFAMWCGSFVLFLILLDVKSYVEDKKRK
;
A
#
# COMPACT_ATOMS: atom_id res chain seq x y z
N MET A 1 8.85 29.08 10.21
CA MET A 1 9.23 28.09 9.17
C MET A 1 9.33 26.66 9.72
N GLN A 2 10.13 26.39 10.76
CA GLN A 2 10.28 25.02 11.32
C GLN A 2 8.99 24.38 11.86
N TRP A 3 8.11 25.14 12.53
CA TRP A 3 6.83 24.60 13.04
C TRP A 3 5.93 24.01 11.96
N ILE A 4 5.97 24.55 10.73
CA ILE A 4 5.17 24.05 9.60
C ILE A 4 5.74 22.71 9.11
N ALA A 5 7.06 22.57 9.08
CA ALA A 5 7.71 21.30 8.74
C ALA A 5 7.44 20.22 9.81
N VAL A 6 7.40 20.59 11.09
CA VAL A 6 7.03 19.69 12.19
C VAL A 6 5.56 19.24 12.06
N LEU A 7 4.64 20.16 11.79
CA LEU A 7 3.22 19.83 11.54
C LEU A 7 3.06 18.93 10.31
N ALA A 8 3.80 19.19 9.23
CA ALA A 8 3.79 18.35 8.04
C ALA A 8 4.33 16.94 8.31
N ALA A 9 5.39 16.82 9.12
CA ALA A 9 5.94 15.52 9.52
C ALA A 9 5.02 14.72 10.44
N ILE A 10 4.33 15.37 11.36
CA ILE A 10 3.31 14.73 12.20
C ILE A 10 2.15 14.26 11.33
N GLY A 11 1.65 15.12 10.44
CA GLY A 11 0.57 14.77 9.51
C GLY A 11 0.94 13.62 8.58
N TRP A 12 2.15 13.63 8.03
CA TRP A 12 2.66 12.56 7.17
C TRP A 12 2.80 11.26 7.94
N SER A 13 3.38 11.30 9.14
CA SER A 13 3.54 10.10 9.99
C SER A 13 2.18 9.50 10.36
N PHE A 14 1.21 10.34 10.74
CA PHE A 14 -0.15 9.89 11.04
C PHE A 14 -0.82 9.23 9.83
N LEU A 15 -0.69 9.84 8.65
CA LEU A 15 -1.19 9.28 7.39
C LEU A 15 -0.57 7.90 7.11
N GLN A 16 0.75 7.76 7.26
CA GLN A 16 1.45 6.48 7.02
C GLN A 16 1.02 5.40 8.02
N VAL A 17 0.83 5.73 9.29
CA VAL A 17 0.31 4.79 10.30
C VAL A 17 -1.11 4.33 9.97
N PHE A 18 -1.97 5.26 9.56
CA PHE A 18 -3.33 4.93 9.11
C PHE A 18 -3.32 4.00 7.90
N MET A 19 -2.44 4.24 6.92
CA MET A 19 -2.29 3.38 5.75
C MET A 19 -1.75 1.99 6.09
N LEU A 20 -0.77 1.89 6.99
CA LEU A 20 -0.29 0.61 7.49
C LEU A 20 -1.37 -0.15 8.26
N PHE A 21 -2.24 0.56 8.98
CA PHE A 21 -3.38 -0.05 9.66
C PHE A 21 -4.35 -0.67 8.65
N ILE A 22 -4.73 0.06 7.59
CA ILE A 22 -5.58 -0.46 6.51
C ILE A 22 -4.90 -1.67 5.83
N ALA A 23 -3.62 -1.55 5.49
CA ALA A 23 -2.86 -2.65 4.89
C ALA A 23 -2.84 -3.88 5.82
N THR A 24 -2.74 -3.71 7.13
CA THR A 24 -2.79 -4.83 8.09
C THR A 24 -4.15 -5.51 8.08
N GLN A 25 -5.26 -4.78 7.93
CA GLN A 25 -6.58 -5.40 7.78
C GLN A 25 -6.69 -6.25 6.51
N CYS A 26 -5.98 -5.87 5.43
CA CYS A 26 -5.91 -6.67 4.22
C CYS A 26 -5.16 -8.02 4.40
N VAL A 27 -4.40 -8.23 5.48
CA VAL A 27 -3.78 -9.53 5.81
C VAL A 27 -4.84 -10.60 6.00
N PHE A 28 -5.95 -10.27 6.68
CA PHE A 28 -7.03 -11.21 6.91
C PHE A 28 -7.66 -11.68 5.59
N ALA A 29 -7.86 -10.75 4.65
CA ALA A 29 -8.28 -11.09 3.30
C ALA A 29 -7.29 -12.05 2.63
N LEU A 30 -5.97 -11.86 2.79
CA LEU A 30 -4.94 -12.75 2.27
C LEU A 30 -4.91 -14.16 2.89
N VAL A 31 -5.16 -14.27 4.19
CA VAL A 31 -5.21 -15.58 4.88
C VAL A 31 -6.34 -16.42 4.31
N GLU A 32 -7.50 -15.81 4.07
CA GLU A 32 -8.64 -16.49 3.46
C GLU A 32 -8.35 -16.93 2.01
N LEU A 33 -7.57 -16.14 1.26
CA LEU A 33 -7.14 -16.49 -0.10
C LEU A 33 -6.24 -17.71 -0.18
N ARG A 34 -5.34 -17.91 0.80
CA ARG A 34 -4.36 -19.02 0.80
C ARG A 34 -5.01 -20.39 1.01
N SER A 35 -6.16 -20.45 1.70
CA SER A 35 -6.84 -21.71 2.04
C SER A 35 -7.48 -22.40 0.84
N LYS A 36 -7.73 -21.68 -0.26
CA LYS A 36 -8.64 -22.11 -1.32
C LYS A 36 -7.99 -21.98 -2.70
N THR A 37 -7.12 -22.93 -3.10
CA THR A 37 -6.56 -22.89 -4.47
C THR A 37 -5.99 -24.22 -5.00
N GLU A 38 -6.65 -24.82 -6.01
CA GLU A 38 -6.15 -26.00 -6.75
C GLU A 38 -5.71 -25.71 -8.20
N ASN A 39 -6.01 -24.51 -8.77
CA ASN A 39 -5.86 -24.25 -10.21
C ASN A 39 -4.70 -23.28 -10.55
N ILE A 40 -4.02 -23.46 -11.69
CA ILE A 40 -2.78 -22.74 -12.08
C ILE A 40 -3.02 -21.22 -12.20
N TYR A 41 -4.13 -20.80 -12.83
CA TYR A 41 -4.49 -19.38 -12.97
C TYR A 41 -4.76 -18.71 -11.62
N GLN A 42 -5.46 -19.40 -10.71
CA GLN A 42 -5.71 -18.88 -9.37
C GLN A 42 -4.44 -18.84 -8.52
N LYS A 43 -3.49 -19.75 -8.76
CA LYS A 43 -2.17 -19.74 -8.11
C LYS A 43 -1.33 -18.52 -8.56
N LEU A 44 -1.34 -18.18 -9.84
CA LEU A 44 -0.65 -16.98 -10.36
C LEU A 44 -1.29 -15.70 -9.81
N LEU A 45 -2.63 -15.64 -9.80
CA LEU A 45 -3.37 -14.49 -9.31
C LEU A 45 -3.18 -14.31 -7.79
N SER A 46 -3.22 -15.38 -7.01
CA SER A 46 -2.89 -15.37 -5.57
C SER A 46 -1.46 -14.89 -5.31
N ARG A 47 -0.48 -15.36 -6.09
CA ARG A 47 0.91 -14.90 -5.97
C ARG A 47 1.08 -13.41 -6.29
N SER A 48 0.32 -12.90 -7.26
CA SER A 48 0.31 -11.48 -7.62
C SER A 48 -0.29 -10.62 -6.51
N ILE A 49 -1.41 -11.06 -5.92
CA ILE A 49 -2.04 -10.39 -4.77
C ILE A 49 -1.09 -10.37 -3.56
N ILE A 50 -0.39 -11.47 -3.28
CA ILE A 50 0.61 -11.55 -2.19
C ILE A 50 1.77 -10.56 -2.44
N LEU A 51 2.31 -10.49 -3.66
CA LEU A 51 3.39 -9.55 -3.99
C LEU A 51 2.95 -8.09 -3.84
N LEU A 52 1.76 -7.77 -4.35
CA LEU A 52 1.16 -6.44 -4.18
C LEU A 52 0.97 -6.09 -2.71
N PHE A 53 0.51 -7.04 -1.90
CA PHE A 53 0.37 -6.85 -0.47
C PHE A 53 1.70 -6.50 0.22
N TYR A 54 2.78 -7.21 -0.09
CA TYR A 54 4.10 -6.88 0.46
C TYR A 54 4.58 -5.50 0.02
N SER A 55 4.34 -5.14 -1.25
CA SER A 55 4.61 -3.79 -1.75
C SER A 55 3.83 -2.73 -0.95
N LEU A 56 2.54 -2.97 -0.71
CA LEU A 56 1.67 -2.14 0.10
C LEU A 56 2.13 -1.96 1.55
N PHE A 57 2.86 -2.93 2.10
CA PHE A 57 3.39 -2.83 3.45
C PHE A 57 4.73 -2.07 3.51
N ILE A 58 5.57 -2.22 2.48
CA ILE A 58 6.94 -1.67 2.46
C ILE A 58 6.99 -0.23 1.96
N LEU A 59 6.19 0.12 0.94
CA LEU A 59 6.17 1.46 0.34
C LEU A 59 5.85 2.59 1.34
N PRO A 60 4.91 2.42 2.30
CA PRO A 60 4.65 3.42 3.35
C PRO A 60 5.89 3.73 4.19
N LEU A 61 6.67 2.71 4.52
CA LEU A 61 7.91 2.85 5.30
C LEU A 61 8.99 3.58 4.51
N ILE A 62 9.12 3.27 3.21
CA ILE A 62 10.04 3.97 2.31
C ILE A 62 9.62 5.43 2.17
N SER A 63 8.33 5.70 1.95
CA SER A 63 7.78 7.05 1.84
C SER A 63 8.05 7.87 3.11
N LEU A 64 7.89 7.27 4.30
CA LEU A 64 8.17 7.90 5.57
C LEU A 64 9.67 8.20 5.73
N GLY A 65 10.54 7.25 5.39
CA GLY A 65 12.00 7.43 5.45
C GLY A 65 12.50 8.54 4.53
N VAL A 66 12.02 8.58 3.27
CA VAL A 66 12.35 9.65 2.31
C VAL A 66 11.85 11.00 2.82
N PHE A 67 10.62 11.04 3.34
CA PHE A 67 10.05 12.27 3.91
C PHE A 67 10.87 12.80 5.08
N TYR A 68 11.23 11.95 6.04
CA TYR A 68 12.02 12.35 7.21
C TYR A 68 13.42 12.83 6.82
N TYR A 69 14.09 12.12 5.90
CA TYR A 69 15.40 12.51 5.40
C TYR A 69 15.39 13.91 4.79
N GLN A 70 14.33 14.23 4.04
CA GLN A 70 14.19 15.53 3.39
C GLN A 70 13.73 16.63 4.34
N VAL A 71 12.90 16.31 5.33
CA VAL A 71 12.45 17.27 6.35
C VAL A 71 13.57 17.76 7.25
N ILE A 72 14.57 16.92 7.56
CA ILE A 72 15.72 17.30 8.41
C ILE A 72 16.52 18.47 7.82
N ASN A 73 16.48 18.67 6.50
CA ASN A 73 17.21 19.74 5.83
C ASN A 73 16.34 20.50 4.80
N ILE A 74 15.08 20.79 5.16
CA ILE A 74 14.13 21.46 4.24
C ILE A 74 14.66 22.84 3.84
N THR A 75 15.10 22.96 2.59
CA THR A 75 15.41 24.26 1.97
C THR A 75 14.33 24.68 0.97
N SER A 76 13.64 23.71 0.37
CA SER A 76 12.57 23.93 -0.60
C SER A 76 11.45 22.87 -0.51
N TRP A 77 10.20 23.28 -0.75
CA TRP A 77 9.05 22.35 -0.78
C TRP A 77 9.13 21.33 -1.93
N SER A 78 9.90 21.64 -2.98
CA SER A 78 10.21 20.73 -4.08
C SER A 78 10.97 19.48 -3.64
N GLU A 79 11.63 19.50 -2.48
CA GLU A 79 12.32 18.32 -2.00
C GLU A 79 11.34 17.23 -1.56
N LEU A 80 10.12 17.56 -1.11
CA LEU A 80 9.12 16.57 -0.66
C LEU A 80 8.42 15.82 -1.81
N LEU A 81 8.58 16.27 -3.07
CA LEU A 81 7.97 15.66 -4.26
C LEU A 81 8.18 14.15 -4.36
N PRO A 82 9.40 13.59 -4.19
CA PRO A 82 9.63 12.15 -4.17
C PRO A 82 8.85 11.41 -3.08
N ALA A 83 8.75 11.96 -1.86
CA ALA A 83 7.94 11.32 -0.81
C ALA A 83 6.46 11.24 -1.19
N VAL A 84 5.94 12.33 -1.78
CA VAL A 84 4.56 12.40 -2.32
C VAL A 84 4.36 11.45 -3.50
N TRP A 85 5.36 11.30 -4.38
CA TRP A 85 5.33 10.35 -5.48
C TRP A 85 5.28 8.91 -5.01
N VAL A 86 6.11 8.53 -4.04
CA VAL A 86 6.09 7.18 -3.44
C VAL A 86 4.72 6.91 -2.80
N PHE A 87 4.12 7.92 -2.17
CA PHE A 87 2.77 7.82 -1.63
C PHE A 87 1.69 7.66 -2.72
N ALA A 88 1.79 8.41 -3.83
CA ALA A 88 0.88 8.26 -4.96
C ALA A 88 0.98 6.86 -5.59
N MET A 89 2.20 6.33 -5.73
CA MET A 89 2.45 4.96 -6.19
C MET A 89 1.87 3.91 -5.24
N TRP A 90 1.91 4.16 -3.93
CA TRP A 90 1.26 3.32 -2.94
C TRP A 90 -0.27 3.32 -3.13
N CYS A 91 -0.90 4.49 -3.29
CA CYS A 91 -2.33 4.59 -3.56
C CYS A 91 -2.73 3.83 -4.83
N GLY A 92 -1.95 3.95 -5.91
CA GLY A 92 -2.16 3.20 -7.15
C GLY A 92 -2.07 1.69 -6.93
N SER A 93 -1.07 1.24 -6.17
CA SER A 93 -0.90 -0.18 -5.82
C SER A 93 -2.07 -0.71 -4.97
N PHE A 94 -2.61 0.12 -4.06
CA PHE A 94 -3.79 -0.21 -3.26
C PHE A 94 -5.03 -0.41 -4.11
N VAL A 95 -5.32 0.52 -5.03
CA VAL A 95 -6.46 0.40 -5.94
C VAL A 95 -6.35 -0.86 -6.81
N LEU A 96 -5.15 -1.13 -7.34
CA LEU A 96 -4.91 -2.31 -8.15
C LEU A 96 -5.11 -3.60 -7.33
N PHE A 97 -4.67 -3.62 -6.08
CA PHE A 97 -4.91 -4.72 -5.15
C PHE A 97 -6.40 -4.98 -4.94
N LEU A 98 -7.22 -3.93 -4.74
CA LEU A 98 -8.67 -4.06 -4.58
C LEU A 98 -9.34 -4.59 -5.86
N ILE A 99 -8.94 -4.10 -7.04
CA ILE A 99 -9.47 -4.59 -8.32
C ILE A 99 -9.17 -6.08 -8.49
N LEU A 100 -7.94 -6.52 -8.17
CA LEU A 100 -7.59 -7.94 -8.28
C LEU A 100 -8.36 -8.83 -7.30
N LEU A 101 -8.68 -8.33 -6.10
CA LEU A 101 -9.55 -9.04 -5.17
C LEU A 101 -10.96 -9.19 -5.73
N ASP A 102 -11.52 -8.13 -6.31
CA ASP A 102 -12.86 -8.15 -6.90
C ASP A 102 -12.94 -9.11 -8.10
N VAL A 103 -11.97 -9.04 -9.01
CA VAL A 103 -11.86 -9.96 -10.15
C VAL A 103 -11.77 -11.41 -9.67
N LYS A 104 -11.02 -11.69 -8.60
CA LYS A 104 -10.96 -13.05 -8.03
C LYS A 104 -12.31 -13.50 -7.50
N SER A 105 -12.98 -12.64 -6.73
CA SER A 105 -14.29 -12.92 -6.15
C SER A 105 -15.31 -13.26 -7.25
N TYR A 106 -15.33 -12.46 -8.32
CA TYR A 106 -16.19 -12.70 -9.48
C TYR A 106 -15.92 -14.03 -10.18
N VAL A 107 -14.64 -14.39 -10.36
CA VAL A 107 -14.26 -15.68 -10.98
C VAL A 107 -14.66 -16.86 -10.10
N GLU A 108 -14.56 -16.74 -8.77
CA GLU A 108 -15.01 -17.79 -7.85
C GLU A 108 -16.55 -17.94 -7.83
N ASP A 109 -17.30 -16.84 -7.89
CA ASP A 109 -18.77 -16.88 -7.97
C ASP A 109 -19.24 -17.57 -9.25
N LYS A 110 -18.63 -17.22 -10.40
CA LYS A 110 -18.94 -17.82 -11.70
C LYS A 110 -18.65 -19.32 -11.74
N LYS A 111 -17.67 -19.82 -10.97
CA LYS A 111 -17.38 -21.25 -10.86
C LYS A 111 -18.38 -22.03 -10.00
N ARG A 112 -19.16 -21.35 -9.15
CA ARG A 112 -20.15 -21.98 -8.26
C ARG A 112 -21.56 -22.07 -8.87
N LYS A 113 -21.81 -21.35 -9.96
CA LYS A 113 -23.01 -21.48 -10.80
C LYS A 113 -22.77 -22.47 -11.94
#